data_AF-A0A2C9JI99-F1
#
_entry.id   AF-A0A2C9JI99-F1
#
_cell.length_a   1.000
_cell.length_b   1.000
_cell.length_c   1.000
_cell.angle_alpha   90.00
_cell.angle_beta   90.00
_cell.angle_gamma   90.00
#
_symmetry.space_group_name_H-M   'P 1'
#
loop_
_entity.id
_entity.type
_entity.pdbx_description
1 polymer ?
#
loop_
_entity_poly.entity_id
_entity_poly.type
_entity_poly.pdbx_seq_one_letter_code
_entity_poly.pdbx_strand_id
1 'polypeptide(L)'
;MGIEILSFTIKDIFDKVEYLSSLGRAQTANVKKDADIGVAEANRDAGIREAECEKLRMDTKYKADAIIADAAREYQMQKSNFDMEVNARKAESELAYELQAAKEKQKIRSEEMEIEVVERRKQIDVEEKEILRKEKELIATVKRPAEAQAYKMGQVAEGQRTQTVEAARAEAEKIRLIGAAEAASIEAIGKAEAERMRLKAAAYKQYGDAAMLHLVMETLPKIAAEVSAPLSKTDEIVLLGEDRVTGEVSRLVSQLPPAVQALTGVDLTKVLGKIPGALQA
;
A
#
# COMPACT_ATOMS: atom_id res chain seq x y z
N MET A 1 -8.97 18.20 197.85
CA MET A 1 -9.44 17.59 196.58
C MET A 1 -9.60 18.71 195.57
N GLY A 2 -9.18 18.55 194.31
CA GLY A 2 -9.56 19.53 193.29
C GLY A 2 -8.57 19.73 192.14
N ILE A 3 -8.13 18.66 191.47
CA ILE A 3 -7.76 18.79 190.06
C ILE A 3 -8.76 17.93 189.29
N GLU A 4 -9.63 18.57 188.52
CA GLU A 4 -10.60 17.96 187.64
C GLU A 4 -10.13 18.18 186.20
N ILE A 5 -9.90 17.10 185.46
CA ILE A 5 -9.40 17.16 184.08
C ILE A 5 -10.60 17.42 183.16
N LEU A 6 -10.67 18.62 182.56
CA LEU A 6 -11.79 19.05 181.69
C LEU A 6 -11.78 18.41 180.30
N SER A 7 -10.61 18.07 179.76
CA SER A 7 -10.48 17.52 178.41
C SER A 7 -9.08 16.95 178.21
N PHE A 8 -9.01 15.79 177.57
CA PHE A 8 -7.77 15.21 177.10
C PHE A 8 -7.73 15.36 175.58
N THR A 9 -6.92 16.29 175.07
CA THR A 9 -6.70 16.45 173.63
C THR A 9 -5.37 15.80 173.27
N ILE A 10 -5.42 14.75 172.46
CA ILE A 10 -4.21 14.12 171.93
C ILE A 10 -3.57 15.10 170.95
N LYS A 11 -2.38 15.59 171.28
CA LYS A 11 -1.63 16.53 170.44
C LYS A 11 -0.94 15.82 169.28
N ASP A 12 -0.18 14.77 169.59
CA ASP A 12 0.65 14.06 168.64
C ASP A 12 0.61 12.55 168.92
N ILE A 13 0.40 11.77 167.87
CA ILE A 13 0.44 10.30 167.92
C ILE A 13 1.76 9.89 167.27
N PHE A 14 2.68 9.35 168.08
CA PHE A 14 3.96 8.83 167.59
C PHE A 14 3.93 7.31 167.63
N ASP A 15 4.27 6.70 166.50
CA ASP A 15 4.42 5.26 166.37
C ASP A 15 5.90 4.88 166.35
N LYS A 16 6.28 3.85 167.13
CA LYS A 16 7.64 3.31 167.16
C LYS A 16 7.92 2.33 166.02
N VAL A 17 6.87 1.81 165.35
CA VAL A 17 6.96 0.76 164.31
C VAL A 17 6.50 1.25 162.93
N GLU A 18 6.41 2.57 162.71
CA GLU A 18 6.21 3.19 161.39
C GLU A 18 4.95 2.76 160.59
N TYR A 19 3.93 2.21 161.26
CA TYR A 19 2.67 1.72 160.70
C TYR A 19 1.87 2.82 159.99
N LEU A 20 1.76 4.00 160.59
CA LEU A 20 1.03 5.14 160.03
C LEU A 20 1.67 5.67 158.73
N SER A 21 3.01 5.69 158.66
CA SER A 21 3.73 6.11 157.44
C SER A 21 3.54 5.07 156.32
N SER A 22 3.59 3.78 156.67
CA SER A 22 3.38 2.67 155.74
C SER A 22 1.97 2.64 155.13
N LEU A 23 0.94 2.96 155.93
CA LEU A 23 -0.44 3.08 155.47
C LEU A 23 -0.61 4.23 154.45
N GLY A 24 0.02 5.37 154.70
CA GLY A 24 0.03 6.51 153.78
C GLY A 24 0.80 6.25 152.48
N ARG A 25 1.92 5.51 152.54
CA ARG A 25 2.69 5.08 151.36
C ARG A 25 1.88 4.15 150.44
N ALA A 26 1.13 3.21 151.00
CA ALA A 26 0.26 2.31 150.24
C ALA A 26 -0.85 3.07 149.50
N GLN A 27 -1.54 4.00 150.19
CA GLN A 27 -2.59 4.82 149.57
C GLN A 27 -2.02 5.74 148.48
N THR A 28 -0.86 6.35 148.70
CA THR A 28 -0.20 7.20 147.69
C THR A 28 0.24 6.41 146.46
N ALA A 29 0.71 5.17 146.64
CA ALA A 29 1.07 4.29 145.52
C ALA A 29 -0.16 3.87 144.71
N ASN A 30 -1.30 3.58 145.38
CA ASN A 30 -2.56 3.27 144.70
C ASN A 30 -3.07 4.45 143.89
N VAL A 31 -3.09 5.66 144.45
CA VAL A 31 -3.51 6.87 143.72
C VAL A 31 -2.61 7.17 142.53
N LYS A 32 -1.29 6.98 142.66
CA LYS A 32 -0.35 7.13 141.53
C LYS A 32 -0.62 6.09 140.45
N LYS A 33 -0.81 4.82 140.83
CA LYS A 33 -1.16 3.75 139.90
C LYS A 33 -2.46 4.04 139.16
N ASP A 34 -3.50 4.50 139.86
CA ASP A 34 -4.79 4.83 139.25
C ASP A 34 -4.69 6.05 138.33
N ALA A 35 -3.88 7.05 138.69
CA ALA A 35 -3.57 8.18 137.82
C ALA A 35 -2.80 7.75 136.56
N ASP A 36 -1.80 6.87 136.69
CA ASP A 36 -1.02 6.34 135.57
C ASP A 36 -1.90 5.49 134.65
N ILE A 37 -2.81 4.68 135.20
CA ILE A 37 -3.82 3.93 134.43
C ILE A 37 -4.74 4.89 133.69
N GLY A 38 -5.28 5.91 134.37
CA GLY A 38 -6.14 6.92 133.74
C GLY A 38 -5.46 7.68 132.60
N VAL A 39 -4.17 8.02 132.77
CA VAL A 39 -3.36 8.65 131.70
C VAL A 39 -3.12 7.68 130.55
N ALA A 40 -2.82 6.41 130.81
CA ALA A 40 -2.62 5.41 129.78
C ALA A 40 -3.90 5.10 128.99
N GLU A 41 -5.05 4.99 129.67
CA GLU A 41 -6.36 4.81 129.04
C GLU A 41 -6.76 6.03 128.22
N ALA A 42 -6.58 7.25 128.73
CA ALA A 42 -6.83 8.47 127.98
C ALA A 42 -5.95 8.58 126.74
N ASN A 43 -4.66 8.24 126.84
CA ASN A 43 -3.74 8.23 125.70
C ASN A 43 -4.12 7.15 124.67
N ARG A 44 -4.53 5.96 125.13
CA ARG A 44 -5.00 4.88 124.25
C ARG A 44 -6.25 5.31 123.49
N ASP A 45 -7.24 5.85 124.19
CA ASP A 45 -8.52 6.24 123.60
C ASP A 45 -8.36 7.46 122.67
N ALA A 46 -7.46 8.40 123.00
CA ALA A 46 -7.04 9.47 122.11
C ALA A 46 -6.37 8.92 120.84
N GLY A 47 -5.44 7.97 120.97
CA GLY A 47 -4.76 7.34 119.83
C GLY A 47 -5.70 6.54 118.93
N ILE A 48 -6.68 5.82 119.49
CA ILE A 48 -7.71 5.11 118.71
C ILE A 48 -8.56 6.12 117.93
N ARG A 49 -9.03 7.18 118.59
CA ARG A 49 -9.87 8.19 117.95
C ARG A 49 -9.11 8.97 116.87
N GLU A 50 -7.83 9.28 117.10
CA GLU A 50 -6.96 9.88 116.09
C GLU A 50 -6.77 8.95 114.87
N ALA A 51 -6.49 7.66 115.09
CA ALA A 51 -6.35 6.69 114.02
C ALA A 51 -7.65 6.49 113.22
N GLU A 52 -8.81 6.50 113.88
CA GLU A 52 -10.12 6.43 113.22
C GLU A 52 -10.40 7.68 112.36
N CYS A 53 -10.14 8.87 112.92
CA CYS A 53 -10.26 10.12 112.18
C CYS A 53 -9.31 10.16 110.97
N GLU A 54 -8.08 9.70 111.13
CA GLU A 54 -7.09 9.64 110.05
C GLU A 54 -7.50 8.65 108.95
N LYS A 55 -7.98 7.47 109.33
CA LYS A 55 -8.54 6.48 108.39
C LYS A 55 -9.70 7.07 107.59
N LEU A 56 -10.64 7.75 108.26
CA LEU A 56 -11.80 8.36 107.60
C LEU A 56 -11.38 9.49 106.65
N ARG A 57 -10.40 10.31 107.06
CA ARG A 57 -9.81 11.37 106.22
C ARG A 57 -9.20 10.78 104.95
N MET A 58 -8.39 9.74 105.10
CA MET A 58 -7.73 9.07 103.98
C MET A 58 -8.74 8.38 103.05
N ASP A 59 -9.76 7.70 103.57
CA ASP A 59 -10.83 7.11 102.76
C ASP A 59 -11.59 8.16 101.95
N THR A 60 -11.94 9.28 102.58
CA THR A 60 -12.62 10.40 101.88
C THR A 60 -11.72 10.98 100.80
N LYS A 61 -10.42 11.15 101.08
CA LYS A 61 -9.44 11.65 100.11
C LYS A 61 -9.31 10.70 98.92
N TYR A 62 -9.12 9.39 99.15
CA TYR A 62 -9.01 8.42 98.06
C TYR A 62 -10.28 8.31 97.23
N LYS A 63 -11.47 8.43 97.85
CA LYS A 63 -12.74 8.50 97.11
C LYS A 63 -12.81 9.74 96.22
N ALA A 64 -12.39 10.90 96.75
CA ALA A 64 -12.34 12.13 95.96
C ALA A 64 -11.33 12.02 94.80
N ASP A 65 -10.12 11.51 95.07
CA ASP A 65 -9.07 11.32 94.08
C ASP A 65 -9.51 10.32 92.99
N ALA A 66 -10.21 9.24 93.35
CA ALA A 66 -10.78 8.29 92.41
C ALA A 66 -11.82 8.95 91.48
N ILE A 67 -12.75 9.74 92.03
CA ILE A 67 -13.74 10.47 91.24
C ILE A 67 -13.07 11.47 90.30
N ILE A 68 -12.04 12.18 90.76
CA ILE A 68 -11.27 13.13 89.92
C ILE A 68 -10.56 12.38 88.79
N ALA A 69 -9.92 11.25 89.08
CA ALA A 69 -9.22 10.45 88.08
C ALA A 69 -10.18 9.87 87.04
N ASP A 70 -11.35 9.40 87.45
CA ASP A 70 -12.39 8.90 86.55
C ASP A 70 -12.98 10.01 85.69
N ALA A 71 -13.27 11.19 86.27
CA ALA A 71 -13.72 12.35 85.51
C ALA A 71 -12.66 12.83 84.49
N ALA A 72 -11.38 12.81 84.87
CA ALA A 72 -10.28 13.15 83.96
C ALA A 72 -10.16 12.14 82.80
N ARG A 73 -10.31 10.85 83.10
CA ARG A 73 -10.29 9.77 82.09
C ARG A 73 -11.47 9.89 81.13
N GLU A 74 -12.67 10.11 81.66
CA GLU A 74 -13.91 10.33 80.89
C GLU A 74 -13.75 11.53 79.95
N TYR A 75 -13.28 12.66 80.48
CA TYR A 75 -13.00 13.86 79.69
C TYR A 75 -11.99 13.60 78.57
N GLN A 76 -10.90 12.91 78.88
CA GLN A 76 -9.87 12.58 77.90
C GLN A 76 -10.40 11.63 76.80
N MET A 77 -11.24 10.66 77.17
CA MET A 77 -11.89 9.76 76.22
C MET A 77 -12.87 10.50 75.32
N GLN A 78 -13.72 11.37 75.88
CA GLN A 78 -14.62 12.21 75.08
C GLN A 78 -13.85 13.13 74.15
N LYS A 79 -12.81 13.81 74.64
CA LYS A 79 -11.92 14.64 73.82
C LYS A 79 -11.33 13.84 72.65
N SER A 80 -10.79 12.65 72.91
CA SER A 80 -10.23 11.79 71.87
C SER A 80 -11.27 11.35 70.85
N ASN A 81 -12.51 11.06 71.28
CA ASN A 81 -13.61 10.72 70.38
C ASN A 81 -13.99 11.90 69.48
N PHE A 82 -14.09 13.11 70.04
CA PHE A 82 -14.35 14.31 69.25
C PHE A 82 -13.21 14.64 68.30
N ASP A 83 -11.96 14.51 68.75
CA ASP A 83 -10.79 14.71 67.88
C ASP A 83 -10.76 13.69 66.72
N MET A 84 -11.10 12.42 67.00
CA MET A 84 -11.27 11.41 65.95
C MET A 84 -12.38 11.78 64.97
N GLU A 85 -13.54 12.22 65.45
CA GLU A 85 -14.67 12.60 64.60
C GLU A 85 -14.32 13.84 63.74
N VAL A 86 -13.74 14.87 64.35
CA VAL A 86 -13.29 16.07 63.63
C VAL A 86 -12.25 15.72 62.56
N ASN A 87 -11.29 14.85 62.88
CA ASN A 87 -10.29 14.42 61.91
C ASN A 87 -10.89 13.56 60.79
N ALA A 88 -11.85 12.68 61.11
CA ALA A 88 -12.56 11.90 60.11
C ALA A 88 -13.35 12.81 59.15
N ARG A 89 -14.06 13.81 59.68
CA ARG A 89 -14.79 14.80 58.88
C ARG A 89 -13.88 15.69 58.04
N LYS A 90 -12.72 16.08 58.57
CA LYS A 90 -11.69 16.81 57.81
C LYS A 90 -11.16 15.97 56.66
N ALA A 91 -10.75 14.73 56.91
CA ALA A 91 -10.28 13.83 55.88
C ALA A 91 -11.36 13.55 54.80
N GLU A 92 -12.61 13.36 55.22
CA GLU A 92 -13.76 13.22 54.30
C GLU A 92 -13.93 14.48 53.42
N SER A 93 -13.79 15.67 54.00
CA SER A 93 -13.90 16.94 53.27
C SER A 93 -12.73 17.14 52.30
N GLU A 94 -11.51 16.79 52.69
CA GLU A 94 -10.31 16.85 51.85
C GLU A 94 -10.44 15.87 50.67
N LEU A 95 -10.83 14.62 50.92
CA LEU A 95 -11.08 13.63 49.87
C LEU A 95 -12.21 14.06 48.93
N ALA A 96 -13.29 14.65 49.46
CA ALA A 96 -14.37 15.17 48.65
C ALA A 96 -13.89 16.33 47.75
N TYR A 97 -13.05 17.22 48.28
CA TYR A 97 -12.45 18.32 47.52
C TYR A 97 -11.53 17.79 46.40
N GLU A 98 -10.64 16.84 46.71
CA GLU A 98 -9.77 16.21 45.73
C GLU A 98 -10.55 15.45 44.64
N LEU A 99 -11.61 14.72 45.04
CA LEU A 99 -12.49 14.02 44.13
C LEU A 99 -13.21 15.00 43.19
N GLN A 100 -13.71 16.12 43.71
CA GLN A 100 -14.34 17.15 42.88
C GLN A 100 -13.34 17.80 41.93
N ALA A 101 -12.13 18.12 42.39
CA ALA A 101 -11.06 18.63 41.53
C ALA A 101 -10.70 17.63 40.42
N ALA A 102 -10.66 16.33 40.71
CA ALA A 102 -10.40 15.29 39.72
C ALA A 102 -11.55 15.17 38.69
N LYS A 103 -12.81 15.23 39.13
CA LYS A 103 -13.98 15.23 38.24
C LYS A 103 -13.99 16.44 37.32
N GLU A 104 -13.70 17.63 37.85
CA GLU A 104 -13.64 18.84 37.04
C GLU A 104 -12.50 18.77 36.02
N LYS A 105 -11.31 18.28 36.42
CA LYS A 105 -10.21 18.00 35.49
C LYS A 105 -10.59 16.99 34.40
N GLN A 106 -11.34 15.94 34.74
CA GLN A 106 -11.83 14.98 33.76
C GLN A 106 -12.76 15.66 32.76
N LYS A 107 -13.68 16.50 33.24
CA LYS A 107 -14.61 17.25 32.40
C LYS A 107 -13.88 18.23 31.47
N ILE A 108 -12.91 18.99 31.99
CA ILE A 108 -12.06 19.87 31.20
C ILE A 108 -11.35 19.08 30.10
N ARG A 109 -10.74 17.93 30.44
CA ARG A 109 -10.07 17.07 29.45
C ARG A 109 -11.02 16.54 28.37
N SER A 110 -12.24 16.18 28.75
CA SER A 110 -13.27 15.75 27.79
C SER A 110 -13.62 16.88 26.82
N GLU A 111 -13.78 18.10 27.31
CA GLU A 111 -14.04 19.27 26.47
C GLU A 111 -12.83 19.62 25.57
N GLU A 112 -11.60 19.55 26.11
CA GLU A 112 -10.36 19.72 25.33
C GLU A 112 -10.26 18.72 24.18
N MET A 113 -10.57 17.45 24.45
CA MET A 113 -10.60 16.40 23.42
C MET A 113 -11.65 16.69 22.34
N GLU A 114 -12.82 17.22 22.73
CA GLU A 114 -13.85 17.62 21.77
C GLU A 114 -13.38 18.79 20.89
N ILE A 115 -12.71 19.78 21.48
CA ILE A 115 -12.07 20.86 20.73
C ILE A 115 -11.04 20.30 19.73
N GLU A 116 -10.16 19.39 20.17
CA GLU A 116 -9.16 18.75 19.30
C GLU A 116 -9.81 17.99 18.13
N VAL A 117 -10.89 17.26 18.38
CA VAL A 117 -11.65 16.56 17.33
C VAL A 117 -12.24 17.55 16.33
N VAL A 118 -12.80 18.67 16.81
CA VAL A 118 -13.35 19.72 15.94
C VAL A 118 -12.26 20.39 15.11
N GLU A 119 -11.11 20.71 15.71
CA GLU A 119 -9.94 21.27 15.01
C GLU A 119 -9.44 20.31 13.93
N ARG A 120 -9.29 19.04 14.27
CA ARG A 120 -8.82 18.02 13.31
C ARG A 120 -9.82 17.79 12.18
N ARG A 121 -11.13 17.79 12.47
CA ARG A 121 -12.16 17.75 11.42
C ARG A 121 -12.08 18.96 10.50
N LYS A 122 -11.96 20.17 11.05
CA LYS A 122 -11.78 21.38 10.24
C LYS A 122 -10.50 21.33 9.40
N GLN A 123 -9.43 20.76 9.92
CA GLN A 123 -8.19 20.59 9.17
C GLN A 123 -8.38 19.64 7.99
N ILE A 124 -9.05 18.49 8.20
CA ILE A 124 -9.42 17.57 7.11
C ILE A 124 -10.28 18.29 6.07
N ASP A 125 -11.28 19.07 6.48
CA ASP A 125 -12.14 19.82 5.55
C ASP A 125 -11.35 20.84 4.71
N VAL A 126 -10.33 21.47 5.31
CA VAL A 126 -9.43 22.40 4.59
C VAL A 126 -8.56 21.63 3.61
N GLU A 127 -7.95 20.52 4.05
CA GLU A 127 -7.12 19.66 3.19
C GLU A 127 -7.90 19.09 2.00
N GLU A 128 -9.14 18.63 2.22
CA GLU A 128 -10.03 18.17 1.14
C GLU A 128 -10.30 19.29 0.12
N LYS A 129 -10.58 20.51 0.59
CA LYS A 129 -10.76 21.67 -0.29
C LYS A 129 -9.48 22.03 -1.04
N GLU A 130 -8.32 21.91 -0.41
CA GLU A 130 -7.03 22.12 -1.07
C GLU A 130 -6.76 21.07 -2.14
N ILE A 131 -7.08 19.80 -1.90
CA ILE A 131 -6.98 18.72 -2.89
C ILE A 131 -7.87 19.03 -4.08
N LEU A 132 -9.13 19.42 -3.86
CA LEU A 132 -10.04 19.80 -4.94
C LEU A 132 -9.54 21.01 -5.74
N ARG A 133 -8.93 21.99 -5.07
CA ARG A 133 -8.31 23.15 -5.75
C ARG A 133 -7.14 22.69 -6.62
N LYS A 134 -6.24 21.87 -6.08
CA LYS A 134 -5.08 21.31 -6.78
C LYS A 134 -5.50 20.42 -7.95
N GLU A 135 -6.54 19.61 -7.79
CA GLU A 135 -7.09 18.79 -8.87
C GLU A 135 -7.59 19.66 -10.02
N LYS A 136 -8.37 20.70 -9.73
CA LYS A 136 -8.83 21.67 -10.74
C LYS A 136 -7.65 22.38 -11.42
N GLU A 137 -6.64 22.77 -10.65
CA GLU A 137 -5.42 23.39 -11.16
C GLU A 137 -4.63 22.44 -12.08
N LEU A 138 -4.52 21.16 -11.72
CA LEU A 138 -3.86 20.13 -12.53
C LEU A 138 -4.65 19.83 -13.81
N ILE A 139 -5.99 19.76 -13.72
CA ILE A 139 -6.86 19.62 -14.89
C ILE A 139 -6.64 20.80 -15.84
N ALA A 140 -6.61 22.02 -15.32
CA ALA A 140 -6.42 23.22 -16.13
C ALA A 140 -5.02 23.31 -16.76
N THR A 141 -3.97 22.99 -15.99
CA THR A 141 -2.56 23.20 -16.39
C THR A 141 -1.98 22.05 -17.19
N VAL A 142 -2.31 20.80 -16.85
CA VAL A 142 -1.68 19.61 -17.45
C VAL A 142 -2.65 18.89 -18.37
N LYS A 143 -3.84 18.55 -17.87
CA LYS A 143 -4.78 17.70 -18.62
C LYS A 143 -5.33 18.40 -19.86
N ARG A 144 -5.82 19.64 -19.73
CA ARG A 144 -6.41 20.39 -20.86
C ARG A 144 -5.40 20.68 -21.98
N PRO A 145 -4.15 21.11 -21.72
CA PRO A 145 -3.16 21.26 -22.79
C PRO A 145 -2.73 19.93 -23.40
N ALA A 146 -2.59 18.88 -22.59
CA ALA A 146 -2.27 17.55 -23.09
C ALA A 146 -3.38 17.01 -24.01
N GLU A 147 -4.65 17.16 -23.63
CA GLU A 147 -5.80 16.81 -24.46
C GLU A 147 -5.84 17.64 -25.76
N ALA A 148 -5.58 18.95 -25.68
CA ALA A 148 -5.52 19.81 -26.86
C ALA A 148 -4.38 19.41 -27.81
N GLN A 149 -3.20 19.06 -27.27
CA GLN A 149 -2.07 18.55 -28.06
C GLN A 149 -2.37 17.19 -28.68
N ALA A 150 -2.95 16.26 -27.91
CA ALA A 150 -3.36 14.95 -28.41
C ALA A 150 -4.40 15.07 -29.53
N TYR A 151 -5.37 15.96 -29.37
CA TYR A 151 -6.37 16.25 -30.40
C TYR A 151 -5.74 16.84 -31.67
N LYS A 152 -4.85 17.83 -31.53
CA LYS A 152 -4.13 18.40 -32.67
C LYS A 152 -3.26 17.36 -33.38
N MET A 153 -2.56 16.52 -32.63
CA MET A 153 -1.74 15.44 -33.18
C MET A 153 -2.62 14.41 -33.92
N GLY A 154 -3.76 14.04 -33.34
CA GLY A 154 -4.76 13.17 -33.97
C GLY A 154 -5.25 13.72 -35.31
N GLN A 155 -5.62 15.01 -35.36
CA GLN A 155 -6.04 15.66 -36.60
C GLN A 155 -4.92 15.71 -37.65
N VAL A 156 -3.67 15.99 -37.24
CA VAL A 156 -2.53 15.99 -38.16
C VAL A 156 -2.28 14.58 -38.70
N ALA A 157 -2.32 13.55 -37.85
CA ALA A 157 -2.15 12.17 -38.26
C ALA A 157 -3.29 11.69 -39.17
N GLU A 158 -4.54 12.08 -38.90
CA GLU A 158 -5.69 11.80 -39.77
C GLU A 158 -5.60 12.53 -41.11
N GLY A 159 -5.15 13.78 -41.11
CA GLY A 159 -4.86 14.55 -42.31
C GLY A 159 -3.77 13.90 -43.16
N GLN A 160 -2.66 13.48 -42.55
CA GLN A 160 -1.58 12.76 -43.24
C GLN A 160 -2.04 11.41 -43.79
N ARG A 161 -2.83 10.66 -43.02
CA ARG A 161 -3.41 9.39 -43.47
C ARG A 161 -4.32 9.61 -44.67
N THR A 162 -5.21 10.59 -44.61
CA THR A 162 -6.10 10.95 -45.70
C THR A 162 -5.30 11.40 -46.93
N GLN A 163 -4.29 12.27 -46.76
CA GLN A 163 -3.42 12.71 -47.85
C GLN A 163 -2.70 11.52 -48.50
N THR A 164 -2.19 10.57 -47.70
CA THR A 164 -1.48 9.39 -48.21
C THR A 164 -2.42 8.47 -48.99
N VAL A 165 -3.64 8.24 -48.47
CA VAL A 165 -4.66 7.42 -49.13
C VAL A 165 -5.13 8.08 -50.42
N GLU A 166 -5.41 9.38 -50.41
CA GLU A 166 -5.83 10.12 -51.60
C GLU A 166 -4.71 10.23 -52.63
N ALA A 167 -3.46 10.43 -52.22
CA ALA A 167 -2.31 10.38 -53.12
C ALA A 167 -2.14 8.99 -53.76
N ALA A 168 -2.27 7.92 -52.97
CA ALA A 168 -2.22 6.55 -53.48
C ALA A 168 -3.38 6.25 -54.45
N ARG A 169 -4.59 6.74 -54.16
CA ARG A 169 -5.74 6.66 -55.08
C ARG A 169 -5.52 7.44 -56.36
N ALA A 170 -5.00 8.65 -56.27
CA ALA A 170 -4.69 9.48 -57.43
C ALA A 170 -3.62 8.83 -58.32
N GLU A 171 -2.56 8.26 -57.75
CA GLU A 171 -1.55 7.55 -58.53
C GLU A 171 -2.11 6.26 -59.15
N ALA A 172 -2.95 5.51 -58.41
CA ALA A 172 -3.64 4.34 -58.95
C ALA A 172 -4.55 4.71 -60.13
N GLU A 173 -5.30 5.81 -60.02
CA GLU A 173 -6.17 6.29 -61.09
C GLU A 173 -5.38 6.79 -62.29
N LYS A 174 -4.26 7.49 -62.07
CA LYS A 174 -3.33 7.90 -63.12
C LYS A 174 -2.76 6.68 -63.87
N ILE A 175 -2.31 5.65 -63.15
CA ILE A 175 -1.83 4.40 -63.77
C ILE A 175 -2.96 3.73 -64.56
N ARG A 176 -4.19 3.71 -64.03
CA ARG A 176 -5.36 3.17 -64.73
C ARG A 176 -5.67 3.93 -66.03
N LEU A 177 -5.62 5.27 -66.00
CA LEU A 177 -5.85 6.11 -67.17
C LEU A 177 -4.75 5.96 -68.22
N ILE A 178 -3.48 5.93 -67.81
CA ILE A 178 -2.35 5.68 -68.71
C ILE A 178 -2.47 4.28 -69.32
N GLY A 179 -2.71 3.25 -68.51
CA GLY A 179 -2.89 1.88 -68.99
C GLY A 179 -4.09 1.73 -69.94
N ALA A 180 -5.19 2.44 -69.67
CA ALA A 180 -6.35 2.48 -70.57
C ALA A 180 -6.03 3.20 -71.89
N ALA A 181 -5.29 4.31 -71.84
CA ALA A 181 -4.85 5.05 -73.03
C ALA A 181 -3.86 4.24 -73.86
N GLU A 182 -2.92 3.54 -73.23
CA GLU A 182 -1.98 2.62 -73.88
C GLU A 182 -2.71 1.44 -74.51
N ALA A 183 -3.65 0.81 -73.78
CA ALA A 183 -4.47 -0.27 -74.30
C ALA A 183 -5.29 0.19 -75.52
N ALA A 184 -5.94 1.36 -75.45
CA ALA A 184 -6.69 1.93 -76.57
C ALA A 184 -5.77 2.27 -77.77
N SER A 185 -4.56 2.77 -77.52
CA SER A 185 -3.55 3.03 -78.54
C SER A 185 -3.10 1.74 -79.23
N ILE A 186 -2.77 0.70 -78.45
CA ILE A 186 -2.40 -0.62 -78.98
C ILE A 186 -3.56 -1.24 -79.75
N GLU A 187 -4.79 -1.12 -79.26
CA GLU A 187 -5.99 -1.60 -79.96
C GLU A 187 -6.19 -0.86 -81.30
N ALA A 188 -6.02 0.47 -81.31
CA ALA A 188 -6.12 1.28 -82.52
C ALA A 188 -5.01 0.94 -83.54
N ILE A 189 -3.76 0.78 -83.08
CA ILE A 189 -2.64 0.32 -83.90
C ILE A 189 -2.90 -1.08 -84.43
N GLY A 190 -3.36 -2.01 -83.58
CA GLY A 190 -3.69 -3.38 -83.96
C GLY A 190 -4.82 -3.45 -84.97
N LYS A 191 -5.87 -2.64 -84.82
CA LYS A 191 -6.94 -2.48 -85.82
C LYS A 191 -6.42 -1.91 -87.12
N ALA A 192 -5.59 -0.86 -87.07
CA ALA A 192 -4.99 -0.27 -88.26
C ALA A 192 -4.04 -1.25 -88.98
N GLU A 193 -3.30 -2.07 -88.24
CA GLU A 193 -2.44 -3.11 -88.80
C GLU A 193 -3.24 -4.28 -89.37
N ALA A 194 -4.31 -4.71 -88.70
CA ALA A 194 -5.24 -5.70 -89.24
C ALA A 194 -5.91 -5.22 -90.54
N GLU A 195 -6.35 -3.95 -90.60
CA GLU A 195 -6.89 -3.35 -91.82
C GLU A 195 -5.82 -3.21 -92.92
N ARG A 196 -4.59 -2.78 -92.58
CA ARG A 196 -3.47 -2.76 -93.53
C ARG A 196 -3.16 -4.16 -94.08
N MET A 197 -3.12 -5.18 -93.23
CA MET A 197 -2.92 -6.56 -93.66
C MET A 197 -4.09 -7.05 -94.53
N ARG A 198 -5.33 -6.70 -94.21
CA ARG A 198 -6.51 -7.04 -95.00
C ARG A 198 -6.49 -6.39 -96.38
N LEU A 199 -6.14 -5.10 -96.46
CA LEU A 199 -5.97 -4.39 -97.72
C LEU A 199 -4.80 -4.95 -98.53
N LYS A 200 -3.67 -5.26 -97.88
CA LYS A 200 -2.51 -5.91 -98.52
C LYS A 200 -2.89 -7.30 -99.07
N ALA A 201 -3.64 -8.10 -98.31
CA ALA A 201 -4.15 -9.39 -98.76
C ALA A 201 -5.16 -9.25 -99.92
N ALA A 202 -6.03 -8.24 -99.89
CA ALA A 202 -6.95 -7.94 -100.99
C ALA A 202 -6.21 -7.48 -102.26
N ALA A 203 -5.17 -6.66 -102.12
CA ALA A 203 -4.30 -6.24 -103.21
C ALA A 203 -3.57 -7.46 -103.81
N TYR A 204 -2.95 -8.33 -103.00
CA TYR A 204 -2.32 -9.55 -103.51
C TYR A 204 -3.31 -10.47 -104.23
N LYS A 205 -4.57 -10.52 -103.80
CA LYS A 205 -5.62 -11.32 -104.46
C LYS A 205 -6.00 -10.76 -105.84
N GLN A 206 -5.93 -9.44 -106.05
CA GLN A 206 -6.16 -8.80 -107.35
C GLN A 206 -4.93 -8.85 -108.27
N TYR A 207 -3.71 -8.91 -107.72
CA TYR A 207 -2.45 -9.09 -108.44
C TYR A 207 -2.01 -10.57 -108.54
N GLY A 208 -2.96 -11.50 -108.70
CA GLY A 208 -2.75 -12.95 -108.56
C GLY A 208 -1.60 -13.55 -109.39
N ASP A 209 -1.37 -13.06 -110.61
CA ASP A 209 -0.31 -13.60 -111.48
C ASP A 209 0.96 -12.71 -111.52
N ALA A 210 0.80 -11.39 -111.41
CA ALA A 210 1.92 -10.45 -111.49
C ALA A 210 2.68 -10.30 -110.15
N ALA A 211 2.02 -10.40 -109.00
CA ALA A 211 2.69 -10.32 -107.70
C ALA A 211 3.47 -11.60 -107.38
N MET A 212 3.02 -12.75 -107.88
CA MET A 212 3.76 -14.00 -107.73
C MET A 212 5.06 -13.95 -108.54
N LEU A 213 5.02 -13.44 -109.77
CA LEU A 213 6.22 -13.20 -110.58
C LEU A 213 7.15 -12.15 -109.95
N HIS A 214 6.62 -11.05 -109.43
CA HIS A 214 7.42 -10.00 -108.78
C HIS A 214 8.03 -10.46 -107.45
N LEU A 215 7.30 -11.24 -106.64
CA LEU A 215 7.82 -11.85 -105.41
C LEU A 215 8.88 -12.89 -105.74
N VAL A 216 8.69 -13.70 -106.78
CA VAL A 216 9.69 -14.65 -107.27
C VAL A 216 10.92 -13.89 -107.78
N MET A 217 10.77 -12.79 -108.53
CA MET A 217 11.91 -11.96 -108.98
C MET A 217 12.65 -11.24 -107.84
N GLU A 218 11.98 -10.91 -106.74
CA GLU A 218 12.59 -10.24 -105.59
C GLU A 218 13.19 -11.22 -104.57
N THR A 219 12.65 -12.43 -104.49
CA THR A 219 13.17 -13.52 -103.65
C THR A 219 14.21 -14.39 -104.35
N LEU A 220 14.21 -14.48 -105.70
CA LEU A 220 15.23 -15.21 -106.46
C LEU A 220 16.66 -14.75 -106.14
N PRO A 221 16.97 -13.43 -106.06
CA PRO A 221 18.30 -12.97 -105.72
C PRO A 221 18.70 -13.36 -104.30
N LYS A 222 17.75 -13.40 -103.35
CA LYS A 222 18.02 -13.81 -101.96
C LYS A 222 18.26 -15.32 -101.86
N ILE A 223 17.49 -16.12 -102.59
CA ILE A 223 17.69 -17.57 -102.68
C ILE A 223 18.99 -17.87 -103.43
N ALA A 224 19.28 -17.18 -104.54
CA ALA A 224 20.54 -17.31 -105.27
C ALA A 224 21.74 -16.90 -104.40
N ALA A 225 21.63 -15.85 -103.58
CA ALA A 225 22.66 -15.46 -102.62
C ALA A 225 22.89 -16.52 -101.53
N GLU A 226 21.83 -17.08 -100.95
CA GLU A 226 21.94 -18.17 -99.96
C GLU A 226 22.50 -19.48 -100.57
N VAL A 227 22.09 -19.84 -101.80
CA VAL A 227 22.55 -21.05 -102.50
C VAL A 227 23.98 -20.90 -103.06
N SER A 228 24.41 -19.68 -103.40
CA SER A 228 25.78 -19.39 -103.86
C SER A 228 26.76 -19.13 -102.71
N ALA A 229 26.29 -18.79 -101.50
CA ALA A 229 27.16 -18.56 -100.36
C ALA A 229 28.11 -19.74 -100.02
N PRO A 230 27.72 -21.03 -100.19
CA PRO A 230 28.63 -22.16 -100.06
C PRO A 230 29.57 -22.35 -101.27
N LEU A 231 29.13 -21.98 -102.48
CA LEU A 231 29.91 -22.12 -103.72
C LEU A 231 30.97 -21.03 -103.86
N SER A 232 30.71 -19.79 -103.44
CA SER A 232 31.70 -18.70 -103.43
C SER A 232 32.79 -18.86 -102.36
N LYS A 233 32.67 -19.84 -101.44
CA LYS A 233 33.70 -20.18 -100.43
C LYS A 233 34.59 -21.35 -100.84
N THR A 234 34.44 -21.89 -102.05
CA THR A 234 35.23 -23.02 -102.54
C THR A 234 36.16 -22.53 -103.65
N ASP A 235 37.44 -22.30 -103.32
CA ASP A 235 38.42 -21.69 -104.23
C ASP A 235 39.03 -22.67 -105.25
N GLU A 236 38.93 -23.99 -105.05
CA GLU A 236 39.42 -25.00 -106.01
C GLU A 236 38.75 -26.37 -105.77
N ILE A 237 38.09 -26.94 -106.80
CA ILE A 237 37.60 -28.32 -106.78
C ILE A 237 38.61 -29.18 -107.55
N VAL A 238 39.46 -29.92 -106.82
CA VAL A 238 40.42 -30.85 -107.41
C VAL A 238 39.79 -32.25 -107.51
N LEU A 239 39.47 -32.67 -108.73
CA LEU A 239 39.08 -34.04 -109.06
C LEU A 239 40.32 -34.94 -109.10
N LEU A 240 40.59 -35.68 -108.01
CA LEU A 240 41.60 -36.73 -107.98
C LEU A 240 40.99 -38.03 -108.52
N GLY A 241 41.37 -38.39 -109.74
CA GLY A 241 41.10 -39.70 -110.30
C GLY A 241 42.11 -40.74 -109.81
N GLU A 242 41.62 -41.91 -109.42
CA GLU A 242 42.15 -43.20 -109.87
C GLU A 242 41.09 -44.30 -109.62
N ASP A 243 40.62 -44.89 -110.73
CA ASP A 243 39.72 -46.05 -110.90
C ASP A 243 38.92 -46.58 -109.69
N ARG A 244 37.66 -46.13 -109.55
CA ARG A 244 36.47 -46.94 -109.17
C ARG A 244 35.14 -46.13 -109.09
N VAL A 245 34.89 -45.25 -110.06
CA VAL A 245 33.76 -44.29 -110.03
C VAL A 245 32.37 -44.93 -110.29
N THR A 246 32.27 -46.22 -110.61
CA THR A 246 30.99 -46.86 -110.92
C THR A 246 30.20 -47.37 -109.71
N GLY A 247 30.77 -47.37 -108.49
CA GLY A 247 30.09 -47.86 -107.27
C GLY A 247 29.46 -46.79 -106.38
N GLU A 248 30.04 -45.59 -106.32
CA GLU A 248 29.67 -44.57 -105.31
C GLU A 248 28.62 -43.57 -105.79
N VAL A 249 28.50 -43.34 -107.10
CA VAL A 249 27.43 -42.51 -107.67
C VAL A 249 26.05 -43.15 -107.46
N SER A 250 25.97 -44.48 -107.47
CA SER A 250 24.73 -45.21 -107.22
C SER A 250 24.24 -45.07 -105.75
N ARG A 251 25.15 -44.97 -104.78
CA ARG A 251 24.80 -44.73 -103.35
C ARG A 251 24.40 -43.29 -103.07
N LEU A 252 25.06 -42.30 -103.69
CA LEU A 252 24.75 -40.88 -103.53
C LEU A 252 23.38 -40.52 -104.12
N VAL A 253 23.03 -41.05 -105.29
CA VAL A 253 21.70 -40.86 -105.89
C VAL A 253 20.59 -41.54 -105.08
N SER A 254 20.91 -42.64 -104.37
CA SER A 254 19.95 -43.37 -103.53
C SER A 254 19.65 -42.69 -102.19
N GLN A 255 20.59 -41.89 -101.66
CA GLN A 255 20.48 -41.26 -100.34
C GLN A 255 19.91 -39.83 -100.37
N LEU A 256 19.85 -39.23 -101.56
CA LEU A 256 19.31 -37.88 -101.78
C LEU A 256 17.78 -37.78 -101.51
N PRO A 257 16.92 -38.72 -101.97
CA PRO A 257 15.48 -38.60 -101.77
C PRO A 257 15.03 -38.64 -100.29
N PRO A 258 15.54 -39.53 -99.42
CA PRO A 258 15.13 -39.57 -98.01
C PRO A 258 15.59 -38.35 -97.20
N ALA A 259 16.77 -37.80 -97.49
CA ALA A 259 17.33 -36.67 -96.76
C ALA A 259 16.54 -35.37 -96.97
N VAL A 260 16.06 -35.14 -98.20
CA VAL A 260 15.24 -33.95 -98.51
C VAL A 260 13.83 -34.08 -97.94
N GLN A 261 13.25 -35.29 -97.91
CA GLN A 261 11.95 -35.52 -97.32
C GLN A 261 11.94 -35.36 -95.79
N ALA A 262 13.03 -35.74 -95.10
CA ALA A 262 13.17 -35.55 -93.66
C ALA A 262 13.29 -34.07 -93.25
N LEU A 263 13.89 -33.23 -94.10
CA LEU A 263 14.10 -31.80 -93.85
C LEU A 263 12.92 -30.92 -94.26
N THR A 264 12.13 -31.34 -95.27
CA THR A 264 11.08 -30.49 -95.85
C THR A 264 9.67 -31.07 -95.73
N GLY A 265 9.53 -32.34 -95.34
CA GLY A 265 8.24 -33.05 -95.27
C GLY A 265 7.61 -33.35 -96.65
N VAL A 266 8.30 -33.02 -97.74
CA VAL A 266 7.80 -33.15 -99.12
C VAL A 266 8.46 -34.34 -99.81
N ASP A 267 7.63 -35.25 -100.35
CA ASP A 267 8.05 -36.40 -101.13
C ASP A 267 8.30 -36.00 -102.59
N LEU A 268 9.56 -35.73 -102.95
CA LEU A 268 9.97 -35.27 -104.29
C LEU A 268 9.52 -36.21 -105.41
N THR A 269 9.39 -37.51 -105.13
CA THR A 269 8.89 -38.52 -106.07
C THR A 269 7.46 -38.24 -106.54
N LYS A 270 6.63 -37.62 -105.68
CA LYS A 270 5.24 -37.23 -106.00
C LYS A 270 5.15 -35.86 -106.68
N VAL A 271 6.19 -35.03 -106.56
CA VAL A 271 6.25 -33.69 -107.16
C VAL A 271 6.80 -33.77 -108.59
N LEU A 272 7.82 -34.59 -108.84
CA LEU A 272 8.35 -34.85 -110.19
C LEU A 272 7.33 -35.57 -111.10
N GLY A 273 6.47 -36.44 -110.55
CA GLY A 273 5.39 -37.08 -111.31
C GLY A 273 4.22 -36.16 -111.72
N LYS A 274 4.22 -34.89 -111.30
CA LYS A 274 3.19 -33.90 -111.63
C LYS A 274 3.65 -32.81 -112.62
N ILE A 275 4.88 -32.90 -113.12
CA ILE A 275 5.43 -31.97 -114.12
C ILE A 275 5.51 -32.71 -115.47
N PRO A 276 4.68 -32.36 -116.46
CA PRO A 276 4.75 -32.97 -117.79
C PRO A 276 6.02 -32.49 -118.52
N GLY A 277 6.95 -33.41 -118.81
CA GLY A 277 8.12 -33.14 -119.68
C GLY A 277 9.45 -33.80 -119.28
N ALA A 278 9.57 -34.44 -118.11
CA ALA A 278 10.83 -35.03 -117.65
C ALA A 278 10.95 -36.53 -117.96
N LEU A 279 10.80 -36.91 -119.24
CA LEU A 279 11.08 -38.26 -119.71
C LEU A 279 11.58 -38.24 -121.16
N GLN A 280 12.77 -37.67 -121.38
CA GLN A 280 13.59 -37.92 -122.57
C GLN A 280 15.04 -37.46 -122.32
N ALA A 281 15.95 -38.40 -122.56
CA ALA A 281 17.42 -38.42 -122.35
C ALA A 281 17.88 -38.68 -120.90
#